data_AF-A0A518IJ30-F1
#
_entry.id   AF-A0A518IJ30-F1
#
_cell.length_a   1.000
_cell.length_b   1.000
_cell.length_c   1.000
_cell.angle_alpha   90.00
_cell.angle_beta   90.00
_cell.angle_gamma   90.00
#
_symmetry.space_group_name_H-M   'P 1'
#
loop_
_entity.id
_entity.type
_entity.pdbx_description
1 polymer ?
#
loop_
_entity_poly.entity_id
_entity_poly.type
_entity_poly.pdbx_seq_one_letter_code
_entity_poly.pdbx_strand_id
1 'polypeptide(L)'
;MARIILFAFIVLNSLSFLEAGETRTWEGKWNNRKYNTTGPLKCVATSNDKGVWKATFTGLFKGDPFKYEATFRSQAKGQQLNLAGDATIRGHKYQWTGFMKGATLSGKYRSNIGYYGEFVLKQKK
;
A
#
# COMPACT_ATOMS: atom_id res chain seq x y z
N MET A 1 -47.51 -26.87 -25.47
CA MET A 1 -46.12 -26.88 -25.95
C MET A 1 -45.39 -25.66 -25.38
N ALA A 2 -44.86 -25.76 -24.16
CA ALA A 2 -44.27 -24.62 -23.45
C ALA A 2 -42.82 -24.40 -23.88
N ARG A 3 -42.51 -23.19 -24.38
CA ARG A 3 -41.17 -22.75 -24.75
C ARG A 3 -40.41 -22.35 -23.48
N ILE A 4 -39.41 -23.14 -23.10
CA ILE A 4 -38.51 -22.82 -21.99
C ILE A 4 -37.39 -21.92 -22.54
N ILE A 5 -37.45 -20.64 -22.19
CA ILE A 5 -36.39 -19.66 -22.47
C ILE A 5 -35.33 -19.82 -21.38
N LEU A 6 -34.18 -20.37 -21.76
CA LEU A 6 -33.03 -20.53 -20.88
C LEU A 6 -32.30 -19.18 -20.77
N PHE A 7 -32.46 -18.47 -19.65
CA PHE A 7 -31.65 -17.30 -19.33
C PHE A 7 -30.27 -17.75 -18.82
N ALA A 8 -29.25 -17.68 -19.68
CA ALA A 8 -27.86 -17.85 -19.28
C ALA A 8 -27.37 -16.60 -18.53
N PHE A 9 -27.32 -16.68 -17.20
CA PHE A 9 -26.73 -15.65 -16.35
C PHE A 9 -25.20 -15.76 -16.40
N ILE A 10 -24.57 -15.03 -17.33
CA ILE A 10 -23.12 -14.91 -17.37
C ILE A 10 -22.71 -13.97 -16.24
N VAL A 11 -22.27 -14.54 -15.12
CA VAL A 11 -21.66 -13.79 -14.03
C VAL A 11 -20.28 -13.31 -14.51
N LEU A 12 -20.23 -12.10 -15.07
CA LEU A 12 -18.98 -11.37 -15.30
C LEU A 12 -18.34 -11.10 -13.93
N ASN A 13 -17.46 -12.00 -13.48
CA ASN A 13 -16.51 -11.67 -12.42
C ASN A 13 -15.55 -10.64 -13.00
N SER A 14 -15.80 -9.36 -12.69
CA SER A 14 -14.88 -8.27 -12.98
C SER A 14 -13.62 -8.47 -12.14
N LEU A 15 -12.68 -9.27 -12.67
CA LEU A 15 -11.28 -9.18 -12.29
C LEU A 15 -10.85 -7.75 -12.62
N SER A 16 -10.82 -6.90 -11.60
CA SER A 16 -10.15 -5.61 -11.67
C SER A 16 -8.67 -5.92 -11.84
N PHE A 17 -8.25 -6.05 -13.10
CA PHE A 17 -6.85 -6.00 -13.46
C PHE A 17 -6.36 -4.63 -13.03
N LEU A 18 -5.40 -4.61 -12.10
CA LEU A 18 -4.61 -3.43 -11.83
C LEU A 18 -3.97 -3.01 -13.16
N GLU A 19 -4.33 -1.84 -13.68
CA GLU A 19 -3.64 -1.27 -14.83
C GLU A 19 -2.17 -1.14 -14.46
N ALA A 20 -1.30 -1.77 -15.25
CA ALA A 20 0.12 -1.63 -15.10
C ALA A 20 0.54 -0.19 -15.42
N GLY A 21 1.52 0.31 -14.67
CA GLY A 21 1.97 1.70 -14.81
C GLY A 21 1.10 2.71 -14.07
N GLU A 22 0.04 2.27 -13.38
CA GLU A 22 -0.77 3.17 -12.57
C GLU A 22 0.08 3.79 -11.45
N THR A 23 0.19 5.11 -11.46
CA THR A 23 0.87 5.88 -10.42
C THR A 23 -0.16 6.51 -9.49
N ARG A 24 -0.04 6.23 -8.19
CA ARG A 24 -0.91 6.75 -7.14
C ARG A 24 -0.10 7.51 -6.11
N THR A 25 -0.70 8.56 -5.57
CA THR A 25 -0.13 9.36 -4.48
C THR A 25 -1.04 9.31 -3.26
N TRP A 26 -0.47 9.07 -2.09
CA TRP A 26 -1.15 9.15 -0.80
C TRP A 26 -0.41 10.07 0.16
N GLU A 27 -1.16 10.75 1.01
CA GLU A 27 -0.62 11.63 2.06
C GLU A 27 -1.33 11.37 3.39
N GLY A 28 -0.62 11.57 4.49
CA GLY A 28 -1.15 11.37 5.84
C GLY A 28 -0.05 11.47 6.89
N LYS A 29 -0.14 10.64 7.92
CA LYS A 29 0.83 10.61 9.01
C LYS A 29 1.37 9.22 9.25
N TRP A 30 2.64 9.17 9.67
CA TRP A 30 3.27 7.99 10.26
C TRP A 30 3.38 8.17 11.77
N ASN A 31 3.35 7.06 12.51
CA ASN A 31 3.57 7.01 13.94
C ASN A 31 4.65 5.96 14.25
N ASN A 32 5.54 6.25 15.19
CA ASN A 32 6.54 5.35 15.73
C ASN A 32 6.30 5.20 17.23
N ARG A 33 5.97 3.99 17.64
CA ARG A 33 5.57 3.68 19.00
C ARG A 33 6.74 3.62 19.97
N LYS A 34 7.95 3.29 19.49
CA LYS A 34 9.15 3.21 20.37
C LYS A 34 9.51 4.56 20.99
N TYR A 35 9.40 5.63 20.21
CA TYR A 35 9.76 6.99 20.65
C TYR A 35 8.55 7.93 20.76
N ASN A 36 7.34 7.39 20.64
CA ASN A 36 6.09 8.15 20.57
C ASN A 36 6.18 9.38 19.63
N THR A 37 6.76 9.17 18.45
CA THR A 37 6.95 10.23 17.45
C THR A 37 5.96 10.06 16.31
N THR A 38 5.53 11.16 15.73
CA THR A 38 4.64 11.21 14.57
C THR A 38 5.13 12.26 13.59
N GLY A 39 4.81 12.08 12.31
CA GLY A 39 5.18 13.04 11.29
C GLY A 39 4.37 12.88 10.01
N PRO A 40 4.41 13.88 9.11
CA PRO A 40 3.81 13.76 7.80
C PRO A 40 4.48 12.64 7.01
N LEU A 41 3.68 11.91 6.24
CA LEU A 41 4.14 10.90 5.30
C LEU A 41 3.42 11.09 3.97
N LYS A 42 4.18 11.06 2.88
CA LYS A 42 3.71 10.97 1.51
C LYS A 42 4.24 9.67 0.91
N CYS A 43 3.39 8.98 0.16
CA CYS A 43 3.74 7.80 -0.62
C CYS A 43 3.38 8.06 -2.07
N VAL A 44 4.33 7.89 -2.99
CA VAL A 44 4.07 7.83 -4.43
C VAL A 44 4.44 6.43 -4.87
N ALA A 45 3.50 5.66 -5.42
CA ALA A 45 3.76 4.30 -5.86
C ALA A 45 3.27 4.07 -7.29
N THR A 46 4.05 3.30 -8.04
CA THR A 46 3.74 2.88 -9.41
C THR A 46 3.65 1.36 -9.46
N SER A 47 2.55 0.84 -9.98
CA SER A 47 2.35 -0.60 -10.20
C SER A 47 3.03 -1.07 -11.49
N ASN A 48 3.30 -2.37 -11.59
CA ASN A 48 3.59 -3.05 -12.86
C ASN A 48 2.58 -4.17 -13.13
N ASP A 49 2.68 -4.82 -14.29
CA ASP A 49 1.78 -5.91 -14.73
C ASP A 49 1.77 -7.14 -13.81
N LYS A 50 2.72 -7.23 -12.88
CA LYS A 50 2.92 -8.37 -11.99
C LYS A 50 2.43 -8.10 -10.57
N GLY A 51 1.71 -6.99 -10.33
CA GLY A 51 1.25 -6.60 -9.00
C GLY A 51 2.39 -6.25 -8.04
N VAL A 52 3.55 -5.86 -8.60
CA VAL A 52 4.67 -5.31 -7.84
C VAL A 52 4.58 -3.80 -7.91
N TRP A 53 4.72 -3.16 -6.76
CA TRP A 53 4.69 -1.71 -6.61
C TRP A 53 6.07 -1.22 -6.23
N LYS A 54 6.55 -0.21 -6.96
CA LYS A 54 7.70 0.58 -6.56
C LYS A 54 7.18 1.86 -5.92
N ALA A 55 7.56 2.11 -4.67
CA ALA A 55 7.10 3.26 -3.93
C ALA A 55 8.24 4.11 -3.39
N THR A 56 8.01 5.42 -3.40
CA THR A 56 8.82 6.40 -2.72
C THR A 56 8.01 6.99 -1.57
N PHE A 57 8.54 6.84 -0.36
CA PHE A 57 8.03 7.45 0.85
C PHE A 57 8.85 8.67 1.20
N THR A 58 8.20 9.82 1.39
CA THR A 58 8.83 11.05 1.90
C THR A 58 8.11 11.56 3.12
N GLY A 59 8.83 12.20 4.02
CA GLY A 59 8.24 12.73 5.25
C GLY A 59 9.25 13.48 6.10
N LEU A 60 8.84 13.81 7.32
CA LEU A 60 9.70 14.45 8.32
C LEU A 60 9.81 13.56 9.56
N PHE A 61 11.03 13.41 10.08
CA PHE A 61 11.33 12.81 11.37
C PHE A 61 11.97 13.86 12.27
N LYS A 62 11.24 14.34 13.29
CA LYS A 62 11.71 15.41 14.19
C LYS A 62 12.21 16.68 13.46
N GLY A 63 11.59 17.01 12.33
CA GLY A 63 11.97 18.15 11.48
C GLY A 63 12.93 17.79 10.35
N ASP A 64 13.63 16.66 10.44
CA ASP A 64 14.56 16.23 9.39
C ASP A 64 13.80 15.53 8.25
N PRO A 65 13.98 15.96 6.99
CA PRO A 65 13.37 15.30 5.86
C PRO A 65 13.98 13.93 5.62
N PHE A 66 13.15 12.97 5.21
CA PHE A 66 13.59 11.68 4.73
C PHE A 66 12.93 11.31 3.40
N LYS A 67 13.64 10.47 2.64
CA LYS A 67 13.16 9.81 1.42
C LYS A 67 13.59 8.35 1.46
N TYR A 68 12.64 7.42 1.31
CA TYR A 68 12.90 5.99 1.28
C TYR A 68 12.18 5.33 0.12
N GLU A 69 12.87 4.40 -0.52
CA GLU A 69 12.29 3.58 -1.58
C GLU A 69 11.94 2.21 -1.01
N ALA A 70 10.77 1.70 -1.39
CA ALA A 70 10.30 0.39 -1.01
C ALA A 70 9.70 -0.31 -2.22
N THR A 71 9.93 -1.62 -2.32
CA THR A 71 9.25 -2.47 -3.29
C THR A 71 8.34 -3.42 -2.51
N PHE A 72 7.08 -3.51 -2.92
CA PHE A 72 6.12 -4.40 -2.27
C PHE A 72 5.26 -5.13 -3.29
N ARG A 73 4.76 -6.30 -2.88
CA ARG A 73 3.82 -7.08 -3.69
C ARG A 73 2.41 -6.87 -3.17
N SER A 74 1.45 -6.73 -4.08
CA SER A 74 0.04 -6.70 -3.75
C SER A 74 -0.62 -8.04 -4.07
N GLN A 75 -1.42 -8.54 -3.14
CA GLN A 75 -2.31 -9.69 -3.34
C GLN A 75 -3.75 -9.25 -3.11
N ALA A 76 -4.62 -9.48 -4.09
CA ALA A 76 -6.03 -9.17 -3.97
C ALA A 76 -6.71 -10.10 -2.96
N LYS A 77 -7.55 -9.53 -2.09
CA LYS A 77 -8.41 -10.23 -1.14
C LYS A 77 -9.74 -9.49 -1.05
N GLY A 78 -10.70 -9.88 -1.87
CA GLY A 78 -11.98 -9.16 -2.03
C GLY A 78 -11.74 -7.74 -2.55
N GLN A 79 -12.28 -6.72 -1.88
CA GLN A 79 -12.14 -5.31 -2.24
C GLN A 79 -10.85 -4.64 -1.71
N GLN A 80 -9.89 -5.44 -1.23
CA GLN A 80 -8.66 -4.96 -0.63
C GLN A 80 -7.45 -5.59 -1.32
N LEU A 81 -6.37 -4.83 -1.42
CA LEU A 81 -5.04 -5.33 -1.78
C LEU A 81 -4.22 -5.45 -0.50
N ASN A 82 -3.82 -6.66 -0.12
CA ASN A 82 -2.86 -6.88 0.95
C ASN A 82 -1.45 -6.66 0.45
N LEU A 83 -0.63 -5.98 1.24
CA LEU A 83 0.73 -5.59 0.89
C LEU A 83 1.71 -6.18 1.89
N ALA A 84 2.86 -6.60 1.39
CA ALA A 84 4.01 -6.91 2.19
C ALA A 84 5.27 -6.49 1.45
N GLY A 85 6.26 -6.04 2.20
CA GLY A 85 7.55 -5.69 1.64
C GLY A 85 8.62 -5.48 2.71
N ASP A 86 9.83 -5.34 2.21
CA ASP A 86 11.01 -5.04 3.00
C ASP A 86 11.63 -3.74 2.48
N ALA A 87 12.31 -3.01 3.36
CA ALA A 87 13.04 -1.80 3.04
C ALA A 87 14.33 -1.73 3.86
N THR A 88 15.34 -1.04 3.33
CA THR A 88 16.54 -0.70 4.09
C THR A 88 16.55 0.81 4.30
N ILE A 89 16.44 1.23 5.56
CA ILE A 89 16.35 2.63 5.97
C ILE A 89 17.54 2.92 6.86
N ARG A 90 18.42 3.83 6.41
CA ARG A 90 19.66 4.20 7.13
C ARG A 90 20.50 3.00 7.56
N GLY A 91 20.61 1.99 6.69
CA GLY A 91 21.37 0.75 6.97
C GLY A 91 20.63 -0.29 7.83
N HIS A 92 19.41 -0.02 8.27
CA HIS A 92 18.61 -0.94 9.08
C HIS A 92 17.52 -1.59 8.24
N LYS A 93 17.26 -2.87 8.50
CA LYS A 93 16.23 -3.65 7.80
C LYS A 93 14.88 -3.38 8.44
N TYR A 94 13.92 -3.02 7.60
CA TYR A 94 12.53 -2.84 7.96
C TYR A 94 11.69 -3.84 7.19
N GLN A 95 10.75 -4.45 7.89
CA GLN A 95 9.69 -5.24 7.30
C GLN A 95 8.39 -4.49 7.53
N TRP A 96 7.49 -4.56 6.56
CA TRP A 96 6.18 -3.96 6.73
C TRP A 96 5.11 -4.77 6.02
N THR A 97 3.91 -4.65 6.57
CA THR A 97 2.68 -5.22 6.03
C THR A 97 1.64 -4.14 5.99
N GLY A 98 0.76 -4.17 5.00
CA GLY A 98 -0.26 -3.15 4.86
C GLY A 98 -1.40 -3.58 3.96
N PHE A 99 -2.24 -2.61 3.62
CA PHE A 99 -3.30 -2.81 2.67
C PHE A 99 -3.69 -1.51 1.96
N MET A 100 -4.19 -1.66 0.73
CA MET A 100 -4.96 -0.64 0.03
C MET A 100 -6.43 -1.04 0.00
N LYS A 101 -7.31 -0.16 0.47
CA LYS A 101 -8.77 -0.34 0.41
C LYS A 101 -9.43 0.99 0.06
N GLY A 102 -10.08 1.05 -1.10
CA GLY A 102 -10.57 2.31 -1.67
C GLY A 102 -9.42 3.33 -1.79
N ALA A 103 -9.63 4.55 -1.30
CA ALA A 103 -8.63 5.62 -1.30
C ALA A 103 -7.63 5.54 -0.14
N THR A 104 -7.64 4.49 0.69
CA THR A 104 -6.80 4.43 1.89
C THR A 104 -5.65 3.44 1.70
N LEU A 105 -4.43 3.89 2.03
CA LEU A 105 -3.24 3.07 2.17
C LEU A 105 -2.86 3.02 3.65
N SER A 106 -2.81 1.83 4.25
CA SER A 106 -2.41 1.64 5.63
C SER A 106 -1.29 0.63 5.73
N GLY A 107 -0.40 0.81 6.71
CA GLY A 107 0.68 -0.13 6.94
C GLY A 107 1.18 -0.11 8.37
N LYS A 108 1.80 -1.23 8.74
CA LYS A 108 2.53 -1.43 9.99
C LYS A 108 3.94 -1.84 9.63
N TYR A 109 4.93 -1.29 10.34
CA TYR A 109 6.33 -1.58 10.09
C TYR A 109 7.04 -1.98 11.38
N ARG A 110 8.11 -2.75 11.24
CA ARG A 110 9.05 -3.12 12.29
C ARG A 110 10.46 -3.17 11.72
N SER A 111 11.45 -2.76 12.50
CA SER A 111 12.86 -2.88 12.16
C SER A 111 13.60 -3.86 13.06
N ASN A 112 14.76 -4.31 12.57
CA ASN A 112 15.69 -5.16 13.33
C ASN A 112 16.33 -4.46 14.54
N ILE A 113 16.22 -3.13 14.66
CA ILE A 113 16.73 -2.33 15.80
C ILE A 113 15.59 -1.84 16.72
N GLY A 114 14.41 -2.45 16.59
CA GLY A 114 13.27 -2.24 17.47
C GLY A 114 12.40 -1.03 17.14
N TYR A 115 12.61 -0.33 16.03
CA TYR A 115 11.63 0.67 15.56
C TYR A 115 10.35 -0.04 15.11
N TYR A 116 9.19 0.45 15.49
CA TYR A 116 7.91 -0.08 15.01
C TYR A 116 6.81 0.97 15.10
N GLY A 117 5.79 0.78 14.27
CA GLY A 117 4.62 1.64 14.28
C GLY A 117 3.76 1.42 13.06
N GLU A 118 3.03 2.46 12.69
CA GLU A 118 1.99 2.39 11.68
C GLU A 118 1.84 3.70 10.93
N PHE A 119 1.20 3.63 9.76
CA PHE A 119 0.79 4.79 9.00
C PHE A 119 -0.60 4.56 8.40
N VAL A 120 -1.33 5.66 8.23
CA VAL A 120 -2.61 5.69 7.51
C VAL A 120 -2.59 6.91 6.61
N LEU A 121 -2.68 6.66 5.31
CA LEU A 121 -2.60 7.66 4.25
C LEU A 121 -3.86 7.62 3.41
N LYS A 122 -4.29 8.78 2.93
CA LYS A 122 -5.42 8.93 2.00
C LYS A 122 -4.89 9.33 0.63
N GLN A 123 -5.50 8.80 -0.41
CA GLN A 123 -5.13 9.08 -1.78
C GLN A 123 -5.39 10.56 -2.05
N LYS A 124 -4.38 11.22 -2.60
CA LYS A 124 -4.52 12.59 -3.09
C LYS A 124 -5.16 12.50 -4.47
N LYS A 125 -6.31 13.17 -4.63
CA LYS A 125 -6.96 13.34 -5.93
C LYS A 125 -6.09 14.21 -6.84
#